data_AF-A0A526TBK7-F1
#
_entry.id   AF-A0A526TBK7-F1
#
_cell.length_a   1.000
_cell.length_b   1.000
_cell.length_c   1.000
_cell.angle_alpha   90.00
_cell.angle_beta   90.00
_cell.angle_gamma   90.00
#
_symmetry.space_group_name_H-M   'P 1'
#
loop_
_entity.id
_entity.type
_entity.pdbx_description
1 polymer ?
#
loop_
_entity_poly.entity_id
_entity_poly.type
_entity_poly.pdbx_seq_one_letter_code
_entity_poly.pdbx_strand_id
1 'polypeptide(L)'
;LLAAIGGGAAIGLLNGTLIGFAGISPFIATLATMAFARGLALSLSGASSIAVADPVLLFAGRETIGLLPVSVIIAAICLGLWWFVLNRTVYGR
;
A
#
# COMPACT_ATOMS: atom_id res chain seq x y z
N LEU A 1 17.62 0.79 -18.88
CA LEU A 1 18.80 0.51 -18.01
C LEU A 1 19.33 1.77 -17.32
N LEU A 2 19.76 2.81 -18.05
CA LEU A 2 20.25 4.06 -17.43
C LEU A 2 19.23 4.73 -16.49
N ALA A 3 17.95 4.80 -16.89
CA ALA A 3 16.89 5.32 -16.03
C ALA A 3 16.68 4.50 -14.73
N ALA A 4 16.83 3.17 -14.81
CA ALA A 4 16.70 2.29 -13.65
C ALA A 4 17.87 2.47 -12.68
N ILE A 5 19.10 2.59 -13.21
CA ILE A 5 20.30 2.86 -12.41
C ILE A 5 20.22 4.25 -11.76
N GLY A 6 19.83 5.27 -12.53
CA GLY A 6 19.66 6.63 -12.02
C GLY A 6 18.58 6.72 -10.93
N GLY A 7 17.43 6.07 -11.13
CA GLY A 7 16.37 6.00 -10.13
C GLY A 7 16.82 5.28 -8.85
N GLY A 8 17.51 4.14 -8.98
CA GLY A 8 18.06 3.40 -7.85
C GLY A 8 19.09 4.22 -7.06
N ALA A 9 19.98 4.92 -7.75
CA ALA A 9 20.97 5.81 -7.12
C ALA A 9 20.31 6.99 -6.40
N ALA A 10 19.29 7.62 -6.98
CA ALA A 10 18.56 8.72 -6.37
C ALA A 10 17.81 8.28 -5.10
N ILE A 11 17.12 7.13 -5.14
CA ILE A 11 16.44 6.55 -3.98
C ILE A 11 17.45 6.14 -2.89
N GLY A 12 18.60 5.59 -3.28
CA GLY A 12 19.69 5.24 -2.36
C GLY A 12 20.26 6.47 -1.65
N LEU A 13 20.50 7.56 -2.39
CA LEU A 13 20.94 8.84 -1.83
C LEU A 13 19.91 9.44 -0.87
N LEU A 14 18.62 9.42 -1.23
CA LEU A 14 17.55 9.92 -0.35
C LEU A 14 17.49 9.15 0.97
N ASN A 15 17.45 7.82 0.92
CA ASN A 15 17.44 7.02 2.14
C ASN A 15 18.72 7.21 2.97
N GLY A 16 19.89 7.23 2.32
CA GLY A 16 21.18 7.45 2.99
C GLY A 16 21.28 8.81 3.67
N THR A 17 20.77 9.87 3.05
CA THR A 17 20.76 11.22 3.63
C THR A 17 19.76 11.36 4.78
N LEU A 18 18.55 10.80 4.65
CA LEU A 18 17.55 10.81 5.72
C LEU A 18 18.04 10.05 6.98
N ILE A 19 18.75 8.95 6.79
CA ILE A 19 19.28 8.16 7.91
C ILE A 19 20.53 8.83 8.49
N GLY A 20 21.47 9.23 7.63
CA GLY A 20 22.78 9.74 8.06
C GLY A 20 22.78 11.18 8.59
N PHE A 21 21.92 12.06 8.07
CA PHE A 21 21.87 13.48 8.44
C PHE A 21 20.64 13.84 9.27
N ALA A 22 19.46 13.29 8.93
CA ALA A 22 18.22 13.64 9.64
C ALA A 22 17.94 12.76 10.86
N GLY A 23 18.74 11.70 11.10
CA GLY A 23 18.58 10.81 12.26
C GLY A 23 17.27 10.02 12.27
N ILE A 24 16.62 9.88 11.11
CA ILE A 24 15.36 9.15 10.97
C ILE A 24 15.66 7.65 10.99
N SER A 25 14.84 6.88 11.71
CA SER A 25 14.97 5.42 11.74
C SER A 25 14.97 4.81 10.33
N PRO A 26 15.87 3.86 10.02
CA PRO A 26 15.98 3.25 8.69
C PRO A 26 14.67 2.68 8.16
N PHE A 27 13.85 2.12 9.06
CA PHE A 27 12.55 1.56 8.72
C PHE A 27 11.57 2.63 8.23
N ILE A 28 11.51 3.77 8.92
CA ILE A 28 10.59 4.85 8.60
C ILE A 28 11.03 5.54 7.30
N ALA A 29 12.33 5.79 7.15
CA ALA A 29 12.88 6.39 5.94
C ALA A 29 12.56 5.54 4.70
N THR A 30 12.81 4.23 4.76
CA THR A 30 12.56 3.35 3.61
C THR A 30 11.07 3.18 3.31
N LEU A 31 10.20 3.06 4.32
CA LEU A 31 8.74 3.05 4.11
C LEU A 31 8.24 4.35 3.47
N ALA A 32 8.71 5.50 3.94
CA ALA A 32 8.33 6.79 3.38
C ALA A 32 8.77 6.92 1.92
N THR A 33 10.03 6.58 1.62
CA THR A 33 10.56 6.65 0.25
C THR A 33 9.89 5.66 -0.68
N MET A 34 9.52 4.47 -0.19
CA MET A 34 8.73 3.48 -0.96
C MET A 34 7.33 4.02 -1.28
N ALA A 35 6.64 4.60 -0.30
CA ALA A 35 5.31 5.19 -0.50
C ALA A 35 5.37 6.35 -1.52
N PHE A 36 6.38 7.20 -1.41
CA PHE A 36 6.62 8.31 -2.33
C PHE A 36 6.92 7.82 -3.75
N ALA A 37 7.87 6.89 -3.91
CA ALA A 37 8.21 6.33 -5.22
C ALA A 37 7.01 5.63 -5.88
N ARG A 38 6.21 4.90 -5.10
CA ARG A 38 4.98 4.25 -5.57
C ARG A 38 3.93 5.28 -5.98
N GLY A 39 3.75 6.35 -5.20
CA GLY A 39 2.84 7.44 -5.52
C GLY A 39 3.25 8.18 -6.80
N LEU A 40 4.54 8.47 -6.96
CA LEU A 40 5.09 9.04 -8.19
C LEU A 40 4.89 8.10 -9.38
N ALA A 41 5.18 6.81 -9.23
CA ALA A 41 4.96 5.82 -10.27
C ALA A 41 3.49 5.78 -10.70
N LEU A 42 2.55 5.88 -9.74
CA LEU A 42 1.12 5.90 -10.02
C LEU A 42 0.69 7.20 -10.73
N SER A 43 1.19 8.35 -10.28
CA SER A 43 0.91 9.66 -10.88
C SER A 43 1.45 9.74 -12.31
N LEU A 44 2.65 9.22 -12.55
CA LEU A 44 3.28 9.19 -13.87
C LEU A 44 2.64 8.16 -14.80
N SER A 45 2.18 7.03 -14.26
CA SER A 45 1.44 6.01 -15.02
C SER A 45 -0.01 6.43 -15.31
N GLY A 46 -0.37 7.69 -15.04
CA GLY A 46 -1.70 8.25 -15.29
C GLY A 46 -2.81 7.60 -14.49
N ALA A 47 -2.47 6.89 -13.40
CA ALA A 47 -3.38 5.98 -12.70
C ALA A 47 -4.20 5.17 -13.70
N SER A 48 -3.55 4.40 -14.57
CA SER A 48 -4.27 3.44 -15.40
C SER A 48 -4.98 2.48 -14.45
N SER A 49 -6.25 2.79 -14.17
CA SER A 49 -7.18 1.88 -13.53
C SER A 49 -7.09 0.66 -14.42
N ILE A 50 -6.39 -0.37 -13.94
CA ILE A 50 -6.45 -1.69 -14.55
C ILE A 50 -7.94 -1.90 -14.66
N ALA A 51 -8.46 -1.84 -15.88
CA ALA A 51 -9.86 -2.07 -16.14
C ALA A 51 -10.03 -3.54 -15.88
N VAL A 52 -10.23 -3.88 -14.61
CA VAL A 52 -10.42 -5.25 -14.20
C VAL A 52 -11.76 -5.63 -14.79
N ALA A 53 -11.71 -6.34 -15.91
CA ALA A 53 -12.88 -6.91 -16.55
C ALA A 53 -13.33 -8.20 -15.84
N ASP A 54 -12.61 -8.60 -14.78
CA ASP A 54 -12.94 -9.76 -13.98
C ASP A 54 -14.20 -9.45 -13.12
N PRO A 55 -15.33 -10.16 -13.34
CA PRO A 55 -16.60 -9.87 -12.68
C PRO A 55 -16.48 -9.90 -11.15
N VAL A 56 -15.59 -10.74 -10.60
CA VAL A 56 -15.40 -10.89 -9.15
C VAL A 56 -14.73 -9.65 -8.55
N LEU A 57 -13.76 -9.05 -9.24
CA LEU A 57 -13.09 -7.85 -8.74
C LEU A 57 -13.95 -6.59 -8.90
N LEU A 58 -14.81 -6.54 -9.93
CA LEU A 58 -15.81 -5.48 -10.06
C LEU A 58 -16.88 -5.59 -8.97
N PHE A 59 -17.35 -6.80 -8.66
CA PHE A 59 -18.29 -7.03 -7.58
C PHE A 59 -17.70 -6.64 -6.21
N ALA A 60 -16.46 -7.05 -5.93
CA ALA A 60 -15.80 -6.74 -4.65
C ALA A 60 -15.41 -5.25 -4.52
N GLY A 61 -15.04 -4.60 -5.63
CA GLY A 61 -14.39 -3.29 -5.62
C GLY A 61 -15.25 -2.10 -6.08
N ARG A 62 -16.27 -2.33 -6.90
CA ARG A 62 -17.09 -1.27 -7.53
C ARG A 62 -18.58 -1.41 -7.26
N GLU A 63 -19.08 -2.62 -7.06
CA GLU A 63 -20.49 -2.79 -6.81
C GLU A 63 -20.86 -2.39 -5.38
N THR A 64 -22.02 -1.73 -5.31
CA THR A 64 -22.60 -1.22 -4.06
C THR A 64 -23.86 -2.02 -3.81
N ILE A 65 -23.95 -2.70 -2.67
CA ILE A 65 -25.19 -3.34 -2.24
C ILE A 65 -25.94 -2.29 -1.43
N GLY A 66 -26.90 -1.60 -2.05
CA GLY A 66 -27.63 -0.50 -1.42
C GLY A 66 -26.79 0.78 -1.31
N LEU A 67 -26.51 1.25 -0.08
CA LEU A 67 -25.69 2.45 0.19
C LEU A 67 -24.20 2.14 0.45
N LEU A 68 -23.82 0.86 0.66
CA LEU A 68 -22.45 0.50 1.06
C LEU A 68 -21.70 -0.25 -0.05
N PRO A 69 -20.47 0.17 -0.39
CA PRO A 69 -19.59 -0.58 -1.29
C PRO A 69 -19.28 -1.96 -0.69
N VAL A 70 -19.29 -3.01 -1.51
CA VAL A 70 -18.97 -4.38 -1.07
C VAL A 70 -17.58 -4.45 -0.41
N SER A 71 -16.63 -3.62 -0.85
CA SER A 71 -15.30 -3.47 -0.22
C SER A 71 -15.36 -3.13 1.27
N VAL A 72 -16.34 -2.31 1.70
CA VAL A 72 -16.50 -1.93 3.12
C VAL A 72 -16.99 -3.12 3.93
N ILE A 73 -17.90 -3.92 3.37
CA ILE A 73 -18.43 -5.12 4.03
C ILE A 73 -17.31 -6.15 4.21
N ILE A 74 -16.50 -6.38 3.16
CA ILE A 74 -15.34 -7.28 3.22
C ILE A 74 -14.35 -6.79 4.28
N ALA A 75 -14.02 -5.49 4.30
CA ALA A 75 -13.12 -4.92 5.30
C ALA A 75 -13.67 -5.10 6.73
N ALA A 76 -14.97 -4.90 6.95
CA ALA A 76 -15.60 -5.11 8.24
C ALA A 76 -15.56 -6.57 8.70
N ILE A 77 -15.78 -7.53 7.80
CA ILE A 77 -15.66 -8.97 8.09
C ILE A 77 -14.20 -9.31 8.44
N CYS A 78 -13.24 -8.86 7.64
CA CYS A 78 -11.82 -9.06 7.92
C CYS A 78 -11.41 -8.46 9.27
N LEU A 79 -11.86 -7.24 9.59
CA LEU A 79 -11.61 -6.61 10.87
C LEU A 79 -12.21 -7.42 12.03
N GLY A 80 -13.46 -7.89 11.88
CA GLY A 80 -14.12 -8.73 12.88
C GLY A 80 -13.42 -10.06 13.10
N LEU A 81 -12.98 -10.71 12.02
CA LEU A 81 -12.19 -11.94 12.08
C LEU A 81 -10.83 -11.68 12.75
N TRP A 82 -10.13 -10.62 12.37
CA TRP A 82 -8.83 -10.29 12.95
C TRP A 82 -8.93 -9.92 14.42
N TRP A 83 -9.96 -9.16 14.79
CA TRP A 83 -10.28 -8.85 16.19
C TRP A 83 -10.59 -10.13 16.98
N PHE A 84 -11.38 -11.04 16.42
CA PHE A 84 -11.66 -12.32 17.06
C PHE A 84 -10.38 -13.16 17.22
N VAL A 85 -9.56 -13.26 16.18
CA VAL A 85 -8.28 -13.96 16.23
C VAL A 85 -7.37 -13.35 17.30
N LEU A 86 -7.15 -12.04 17.30
CA LEU A 86 -6.29 -11.38 18.29
C LEU A 86 -6.84 -11.49 19.73
N ASN A 87 -8.16 -11.43 19.92
CA ASN A 87 -8.77 -11.37 21.24
C ASN A 87 -9.14 -12.75 21.81
N ARG A 88 -9.19 -13.80 20.97
CA ARG A 88 -9.55 -15.18 21.38
C ARG A 88 -8.51 -16.24 21.04
N THR A 89 -7.45 -15.94 20.27
CA THR A 89 -6.41 -16.92 19.93
C THR A 89 -5.04 -16.53 20.51
N VAL A 90 -4.16 -17.52 20.62
CA VAL A 90 -2.86 -17.47 21.33
C VAL A 90 -1.89 -16.42 20.77
N TYR A 91 -2.18 -15.84 19.58
CA TYR A 91 -1.43 -14.70 19.03
C TYR A 91 -1.57 -13.40 19.86
N GLY A 92 -2.53 -13.33 20.77
CA GLY A 92 -2.71 -12.22 21.71
C GLY A 92 -1.87 -12.30 22.99
N ARG A 93 -0.93 -13.24 23.10
CA ARG A 93 0.00 -13.35 24.22
C ARG A 93 1.44 -13.48 23.77
#